data_AF-A0A9E1ZX10-F1
#
_entry.id   AF-A0A9E1ZX10-F1
#
_cell.length_a   1.000
_cell.length_b   1.000
_cell.length_c   1.000
_cell.angle_alpha   90.00
_cell.angle_beta   90.00
_cell.angle_gamma   90.00
#
_symmetry.space_group_name_H-M   'P 1'
#
loop_
_entity.id
_entity.type
_entity.pdbx_description
1 polymer ?
#
loop_
_entity_poly.entity_id
_entity_poly.type
_entity_poly.pdbx_seq_one_letter_code
_entity_poly.pdbx_strand_id
1 'polypeptide(L)'
;MRIFKGMAYNDNRMLVSEVKFLPSEENGDGWWALFTKENRPGAPVKWTEWFETQEEAYDGLFACIKDTPLISLGGNPIPRKEFETMTKRVDLKLLAQDRMKDRLNGFKNIGDFHDGYYECQKYVSPWTKSGANFDADIMIIGQDWCGENLLKEPKNSSLRNKGYDASYPTNKNLDDLLDKAFGIGRTDCYLTNVFPFVKSGNAGTTIGMGALKYCAENYTRKEIEIVVPKIIICLGLRTFIALRRAYSIPGTPRLNEAINNSIETEQTSIYCVAHTGSRGMNNRSRFQVERDWANIAAKCRRSQ
;
A
#
# COMPACT_ATOMS: atom_id res chain seq x y z
N MET A 1 27.30 15.82 9.21
CA MET A 1 26.14 16.23 10.02
C MET A 1 25.13 16.95 9.12
N ARG A 2 23.95 16.35 8.85
CA ARG A 2 22.84 17.07 8.19
C ARG A 2 21.86 17.49 9.27
N ILE A 3 21.83 18.78 9.59
CA ILE A 3 20.87 19.34 10.54
C ILE A 3 19.62 19.70 9.75
N PHE A 4 18.49 19.07 10.06
CA PHE A 4 17.18 19.45 9.54
C PHE A 4 16.45 20.27 10.60
N LYS A 5 16.42 21.59 10.43
CA LYS A 5 15.60 22.45 11.30
C LYS A 5 14.17 22.47 10.75
N GLY A 6 13.33 21.58 11.28
CA GLY A 6 11.88 21.60 11.06
C GLY A 6 11.18 22.03 12.33
N MET A 7 10.28 23.02 12.24
CA MET A 7 9.36 23.37 13.31
C MET A 7 7.98 22.86 12.97
N ALA A 8 7.40 22.03 13.83
CA ALA A 8 6.05 21.50 13.65
C ALA A 8 5.09 22.23 14.61
N TYR A 9 4.02 22.84 14.09
CA TYR A 9 3.00 23.57 14.87
C TYR A 9 1.63 22.89 14.87
N ASN A 10 0.96 22.80 16.03
CA ASN A 10 -0.45 22.42 16.13
C ASN A 10 -1.21 23.55 16.84
N ASP A 11 -2.28 24.09 16.25
CA ASP A 11 -3.04 25.23 16.76
C ASP A 11 -2.16 26.40 17.27
N ASN A 12 -1.18 26.83 16.46
CA ASN A 12 -0.18 27.85 16.80
C ASN A 12 0.74 27.54 18.00
N ARG A 13 0.80 26.28 18.47
CA ARG A 13 1.76 25.82 19.48
C ARG A 13 2.86 24.98 18.84
N MET A 14 4.11 25.32 19.11
CA MET A 14 5.29 24.61 18.62
C MET A 14 5.41 23.24 19.31
N LEU A 15 5.23 22.16 18.55
CA LEU A 15 5.31 20.78 19.04
C LEU A 15 6.71 20.17 18.92
N VAL A 16 7.46 20.56 17.90
CA VAL A 16 8.86 20.13 17.69
C VAL A 16 9.63 21.34 17.20
N SER A 17 10.69 21.74 17.91
CA SER A 17 11.46 22.96 17.56
C SER A 17 12.71 22.69 16.72
N GLU A 18 13.24 21.47 16.78
CA GLU A 18 14.46 21.04 16.10
C GLU A 18 14.52 19.52 16.01
N VAL A 19 14.93 18.99 14.84
CA VAL A 19 15.21 17.55 14.63
C VAL A 19 16.64 17.39 14.13
N LYS A 20 17.52 16.90 14.99
CA LYS A 20 18.90 16.64 14.57
C LYS A 20 19.05 15.17 14.20
N PHE A 21 19.42 14.93 12.96
CA PHE A 21 19.89 13.64 12.48
C PHE A 21 21.41 13.59 12.67
N LEU A 22 21.87 12.91 13.72
CA LEU A 22 23.30 12.72 13.97
C LEU A 22 23.69 11.30 13.55
N PRO A 23 24.71 11.12 12.70
CA PRO A 23 25.30 9.80 12.48
C PRO A 23 25.88 9.30 13.80
N SER A 24 25.72 8.01 14.09
CA SER A 24 26.34 7.36 15.23
C SER A 24 27.87 7.49 15.15
N GLU A 25 28.48 8.24 16.07
CA GLU A 25 29.94 8.35 16.17
C GLU A 25 30.59 7.04 16.66
N GLU A 26 29.83 6.16 17.32
CA GLU A 26 30.37 4.96 17.96
C GLU A 26 30.25 3.68 17.14
N ASN A 27 29.44 3.59 16.08
CA ASN A 27 29.33 2.35 15.28
C ASN A 27 28.90 2.51 13.80
N GLY A 28 28.92 3.71 13.22
CA GLY A 28 28.83 3.91 11.76
C GLY A 28 27.46 3.66 11.08
N ASP A 29 26.56 2.89 11.68
CA ASP A 29 25.36 2.40 10.98
C ASP A 29 24.00 2.94 11.51
N GLY A 30 23.98 3.74 12.60
CA GLY A 30 22.74 4.24 13.24
C GLY A 30 22.52 5.76 13.14
N TRP A 31 21.27 6.20 13.30
CA TRP A 31 20.87 7.62 13.29
C TRP A 31 20.18 8.01 14.60
N TRP A 32 20.60 9.12 15.19
CA TRP A 32 19.87 9.76 16.29
C TRP A 32 18.85 10.75 15.72
N ALA A 33 17.62 10.76 16.22
CA ALA A 33 16.75 11.91 16.09
C ALA A 33 16.49 12.54 17.47
N LEU A 34 16.94 13.78 17.63
CA LEU A 34 16.61 14.58 18.81
C LEU A 34 15.31 15.33 18.55
N PHE A 35 14.27 15.07 19.33
CA PHE A 35 13.03 15.82 19.30
C PHE A 35 12.96 16.79 20.49
N THR A 36 12.61 18.04 20.23
CA THR A 36 12.44 19.08 21.25
C THR A 36 10.99 19.50 21.30
N LYS A 37 10.23 19.01 22.28
CA LYS A 37 8.83 19.36 22.49
C LYS A 37 8.71 20.47 23.53
N GLU A 38 8.27 21.66 23.15
CA GLU A 38 7.92 22.70 24.12
C GLU A 38 6.51 22.47 24.65
N ASN A 39 6.40 21.84 25.82
CA ASN A 39 5.09 21.52 26.39
C ASN A 39 4.52 22.64 27.28
N ARG A 40 5.27 23.69 27.64
CA ARG A 40 4.83 24.84 28.46
C ARG A 40 5.76 26.06 28.25
N PRO A 41 5.34 27.30 28.60
CA PRO A 41 6.26 28.44 28.62
C PRO A 41 7.37 28.17 29.64
N GLY A 42 8.61 28.05 29.18
CA GLY A 42 9.81 28.09 30.03
C GLY A 42 10.68 26.83 30.12
N ALA A 43 10.35 25.70 29.47
CA ALA A 43 11.29 24.58 29.36
C ALA A 43 11.01 23.65 28.16
N PRO A 44 11.99 23.44 27.25
CA PRO A 44 11.89 22.41 26.21
C PRO A 44 12.06 21.02 26.82
N VAL A 45 11.10 20.13 26.61
CA VAL A 45 11.27 18.69 26.86
C VAL A 45 12.08 18.13 25.70
N LYS A 46 13.32 17.75 25.96
CA LYS A 46 14.14 17.01 25.02
C LYS A 46 13.84 15.53 25.20
N TRP A 47 13.43 14.87 24.13
CA TRP A 47 13.43 13.42 24.09
C TRP A 47 14.26 12.95 22.90
N THR A 48 15.16 12.03 23.18
CA THR A 48 16.06 11.43 22.21
C THR A 48 15.58 10.02 21.94
N GLU A 49 15.31 9.72 20.68
CA GLU A 49 15.05 8.35 20.24
C GLU A 49 16.16 7.93 19.29
N TRP A 50 16.59 6.69 19.48
CA TRP A 50 17.61 6.07 18.64
C TRP A 50 16.90 5.23 17.58
N PHE A 51 17.37 5.37 16.34
CA PHE A 51 16.84 4.63 15.21
C PHE A 51 17.99 3.92 14.48
N GLU A 52 17.74 2.69 14.05
CA GLU A 52 18.75 1.91 13.34
C GLU A 52 18.98 2.47 11.94
N THR A 53 17.98 3.12 11.34
CA THR A 53 18.10 3.69 10.00
C THR A 53 17.57 5.13 9.91
N GLN A 54 18.03 5.86 8.90
CA GLN A 54 17.51 7.20 8.57
C GLN A 54 16.01 7.14 8.24
N GLU A 55 15.57 6.06 7.60
CA GLU A 55 14.17 5.83 7.23
C GLU A 55 13.30 5.68 8.48
N GLU A 56 13.74 4.92 9.48
CA GLU A 56 13.04 4.77 10.76
C GLU A 56 12.95 6.07 11.55
N ALA A 57 14.03 6.86 11.56
CA ALA A 57 14.05 8.15 12.22
C ALA A 57 13.07 9.15 11.57
N TYR A 58 12.92 9.11 10.25
CA TYR A 58 11.86 9.87 9.57
C TYR A 58 10.48 9.33 9.89
N ASP A 59 10.26 8.01 9.83
CA ASP A 59 8.96 7.42 10.18
C ASP A 59 8.50 7.83 11.59
N GLY A 60 9.42 7.80 12.57
CA GLY A 60 9.17 8.22 13.95
C GLY A 60 8.79 9.69 14.06
N LEU A 61 9.53 10.59 13.39
CA LEU A 61 9.22 12.02 13.35
C LEU A 61 7.81 12.29 12.80
N PHE A 62 7.50 11.70 11.65
CA PHE A 62 6.27 11.98 10.91
C PHE A 62 5.04 11.43 11.63
N ALA A 63 5.16 10.27 12.29
CA ALA A 63 4.12 9.75 13.18
C ALA A 63 3.78 10.73 14.32
N CYS A 64 4.74 11.53 14.80
CA CYS A 64 4.51 12.52 15.86
C CYS A 64 3.90 13.85 15.38
N ILE A 65 3.97 14.18 14.09
CA ILE A 65 3.60 15.50 13.54
C ILE A 65 2.55 15.44 12.42
N LYS A 66 1.89 14.30 12.25
CA LYS A 66 0.93 14.04 11.16
C LYS A 66 -0.18 15.11 11.03
N ASP A 67 -0.57 15.73 12.14
CA ASP A 67 -1.66 16.73 12.19
C ASP A 67 -1.16 18.18 12.35
N THR A 68 0.08 18.46 11.94
CA THR A 68 0.83 19.62 12.41
C THR A 68 1.51 20.33 11.22
N PRO A 69 1.06 21.52 10.79
CA PRO A 69 1.72 22.29 9.73
C PRO A 69 3.20 22.54 10.04
N LEU A 70 4.07 22.10 9.13
CA LEU A 70 5.51 22.33 9.19
C LEU A 70 5.87 23.65 8.49
N ILE A 71 6.59 24.51 9.21
CA ILE A 71 7.20 25.71 8.64
C ILE A 71 8.72 25.48 8.60
N SER A 72 9.30 25.57 7.40
CA SER A 72 10.75 25.45 7.18
C SER A 72 11.47 26.73 7.64
N LEU A 73 12.36 26.62 8.62
CA LEU A 73 13.30 27.69 8.97
C LEU A 73 14.75 27.19 8.89
N GLY A 74 15.46 27.56 7.84
CA GLY A 74 16.94 27.58 7.84
C GLY A 74 17.67 26.34 7.32
N GLY A 75 17.02 25.47 6.54
CA GLY A 75 17.67 24.47 5.68
C GLY A 75 17.08 24.54 4.27
N ASN A 76 17.70 23.90 3.26
CA ASN A 76 17.03 23.73 1.97
C ASN A 76 15.69 23.00 2.24
N PRO A 77 14.54 23.60 1.90
CA PRO A 77 13.24 23.01 2.20
C PRO A 77 13.10 21.66 1.49
N ILE A 78 12.56 20.66 2.20
CA ILE A 78 12.12 19.41 1.55
C ILE A 78 11.07 19.82 0.50
N PRO A 79 11.22 19.45 -0.77
CA PRO A 79 10.21 19.70 -1.77
C PRO A 79 8.85 19.15 -1.32
N ARG A 80 7.79 19.94 -1.47
CA ARG A 80 6.42 19.56 -1.03
C ARG A 80 6.03 18.13 -1.43
N LYS A 81 6.38 17.73 -2.65
CA LYS A 81 6.11 16.38 -3.17
C LYS A 81 6.81 15.29 -2.35
N GLU A 82 8.08 15.47 -2.02
CA GLU A 82 8.84 14.50 -1.22
C GLU A 82 8.26 14.38 0.20
N PHE A 83 7.84 15.50 0.79
CA PHE A 83 7.12 15.51 2.06
C PHE A 83 5.79 14.74 1.99
N GLU A 84 4.98 14.98 0.96
CA GLU A 84 3.72 14.26 0.73
C GLU A 84 3.94 12.75 0.59
N THR A 85 4.94 12.32 -0.20
CA THR A 85 5.31 10.90 -0.34
C THR A 85 5.70 10.27 1.01
N MET A 86 6.42 11.00 1.86
CA MET A 86 6.84 10.52 3.18
C MET A 86 5.64 10.34 4.12
N THR A 87 4.71 11.29 4.15
CA THR A 87 3.48 11.16 4.95
C THR A 87 2.67 9.93 4.54
N LYS A 88 2.54 9.68 3.22
CA LYS A 88 1.88 8.47 2.71
C LYS A 88 2.54 7.18 3.20
N ARG A 89 3.88 7.14 3.26
CA ARG A 89 4.62 5.97 3.79
C ARG A 89 4.27 5.67 5.23
N VAL A 90 4.27 6.70 6.07
CA VAL A 90 3.92 6.57 7.49
C VAL A 90 2.48 6.09 7.65
N ASP A 91 1.56 6.66 6.88
CA ASP A 91 0.14 6.28 6.95
C ASP A 91 -0.10 4.83 6.54
N LEU A 92 0.58 4.36 5.49
CA LEU A 92 0.51 2.96 5.06
C LEU A 92 1.16 2.01 6.07
N LYS A 93 2.25 2.42 6.72
CA LYS A 93 2.88 1.66 7.80
C LYS A 93 1.94 1.51 9.01
N LEU A 94 1.29 2.59 9.43
CA LEU A 94 0.31 2.56 10.51
C LEU A 94 -0.87 1.65 10.15
N LEU A 95 -1.36 1.73 8.91
CA LEU A 95 -2.43 0.85 8.42
C LEU A 95 -2.01 -0.63 8.40
N ALA A 96 -0.76 -0.92 8.04
CA ALA A 96 -0.20 -2.27 8.11
C ALA A 96 -0.15 -2.80 9.55
N GLN A 97 0.23 -1.96 10.51
CA GLN A 97 0.24 -2.31 11.93
C GLN A 97 -1.17 -2.57 12.48
N ASP A 98 -2.18 -1.80 12.06
CA ASP A 98 -3.58 -2.07 12.41
C ASP A 98 -4.02 -3.44 11.90
N ARG A 99 -3.69 -3.75 10.65
CA ARG A 99 -3.96 -5.07 10.04
C ARG A 99 -3.26 -6.21 10.79
N MET A 100 -2.06 -6.01 11.32
CA MET A 100 -1.34 -7.01 12.14
C MET A 100 -2.06 -7.32 13.45
N LYS A 101 -2.72 -6.33 14.05
CA LYS A 101 -3.45 -6.45 15.32
C LYS A 101 -4.85 -7.03 15.11
N ASP A 102 -5.46 -6.77 13.96
CA ASP A 102 -6.77 -7.29 13.63
C ASP A 102 -6.80 -8.82 13.58
N ARG A 103 -7.94 -9.40 13.97
CA ARG A 103 -8.21 -10.83 13.99
C ARG A 103 -9.56 -11.08 13.36
N LEU A 104 -9.56 -11.30 12.05
CA LEU A 104 -10.77 -11.63 11.32
C LEU A 104 -11.15 -13.10 11.55
N ASN A 105 -12.28 -13.32 12.22
CA ASN A 105 -12.73 -14.67 12.59
C ASN A 105 -12.77 -15.63 11.40
N GLY A 106 -12.23 -16.84 11.59
CA GLY A 106 -12.14 -17.87 10.55
C GLY A 106 -10.96 -17.73 9.59
N PHE A 107 -10.08 -16.73 9.78
CA PHE A 107 -8.88 -16.53 8.97
C PHE A 107 -7.65 -16.38 9.86
N LYS A 108 -6.46 -16.54 9.26
CA LYS A 108 -5.17 -16.41 9.94
C LYS A 108 -4.47 -15.13 9.51
N ASN A 109 -3.60 -14.62 10.37
CA ASN A 109 -2.70 -13.54 10.01
C ASN A 109 -1.44 -14.10 9.35
N ILE A 110 -0.77 -13.26 8.56
CA ILE A 110 0.51 -13.63 7.94
C ILE A 110 1.56 -13.92 9.02
N GLY A 111 1.56 -13.12 10.10
CA GLY A 111 2.41 -13.31 11.27
C GLY A 111 2.27 -14.66 11.99
N ASP A 112 1.17 -15.39 11.79
CA ASP A 112 0.93 -16.70 12.45
C ASP A 112 1.79 -17.83 11.86
N PHE A 113 2.55 -17.55 10.79
CA PHE A 113 3.37 -18.53 10.08
C PHE A 113 4.85 -18.26 10.25
N HIS A 114 5.62 -19.32 10.52
CA HIS A 114 7.09 -19.29 10.55
C HIS A 114 7.66 -18.17 11.44
N ASP A 115 7.05 -17.94 12.60
CA ASP A 115 7.43 -16.89 13.56
C ASP A 115 7.45 -15.49 12.92
N GLY A 116 6.47 -15.22 12.06
CA GLY A 116 6.35 -13.95 11.36
C GLY A 116 7.33 -13.75 10.20
N TYR A 117 8.00 -14.81 9.73
CA TYR A 117 8.98 -14.74 8.64
C TYR A 117 8.47 -14.00 7.39
N TYR A 118 7.20 -14.18 7.05
CA TYR A 118 6.55 -13.59 5.87
C TYR A 118 5.85 -12.26 6.13
N GLU A 119 5.75 -11.84 7.39
CA GLU A 119 5.03 -10.64 7.77
C GLU A 119 5.64 -9.39 7.13
N CYS A 120 4.79 -8.42 6.82
CA CYS A 120 5.20 -7.13 6.29
C CYS A 120 4.71 -6.02 7.23
N GLN A 121 5.67 -5.37 7.90
CA GLN A 121 5.37 -4.28 8.83
C GLN A 121 5.14 -2.95 8.12
N LYS A 122 5.62 -2.81 6.87
CA LYS A 122 5.53 -1.57 6.08
C LYS A 122 4.29 -1.51 5.20
N TYR A 123 3.70 -2.65 4.83
CA TYR A 123 2.60 -2.74 3.87
C TYR A 123 1.47 -3.63 4.38
N VAL A 124 0.24 -3.30 3.99
CA VAL A 124 -0.95 -4.10 4.28
C VAL A 124 -0.85 -5.49 3.65
N SER A 125 -0.33 -5.58 2.43
CA SER A 125 -0.14 -6.83 1.69
C SER A 125 1.34 -7.08 1.39
N PRO A 126 1.87 -8.31 1.53
CA PRO A 126 3.23 -8.62 1.10
C PRO A 126 3.44 -8.37 -0.40
N TRP A 127 2.39 -8.48 -1.23
CA TRP A 127 2.46 -8.27 -2.67
C TRP A 127 2.96 -6.86 -3.05
N THR A 128 2.69 -5.88 -2.20
CA THR A 128 3.11 -4.48 -2.34
C THR A 128 4.63 -4.32 -2.42
N LYS A 129 5.43 -5.25 -1.86
CA LYS A 129 6.91 -5.23 -1.96
C LYS A 129 7.42 -5.13 -3.40
N SER A 130 6.65 -5.63 -4.37
CA SER A 130 6.99 -5.63 -5.80
C SER A 130 6.43 -4.45 -6.61
N GLY A 131 5.67 -3.57 -5.97
CA GLY A 131 5.12 -2.35 -6.55
C GLY A 131 4.58 -1.45 -5.45
N ALA A 132 5.50 -0.72 -4.81
CA ALA A 132 5.26 0.15 -3.66
C ALA A 132 5.43 1.62 -4.01
N ASN A 133 5.01 2.04 -5.22
CA ASN A 133 5.04 3.45 -5.58
C ASN A 133 3.86 4.18 -4.91
N PHE A 134 4.14 4.95 -3.85
CA PHE A 134 3.11 5.67 -3.08
C PHE A 134 2.52 6.88 -3.81
N ASP A 135 3.12 7.29 -4.92
CA ASP A 135 2.62 8.33 -5.83
C ASP A 135 2.20 7.74 -7.18
N ALA A 136 1.84 6.46 -7.19
CA ALA A 136 1.42 5.79 -8.41
C ALA A 136 0.11 6.37 -8.94
N ASP A 137 0.13 6.74 -10.22
CA ASP A 137 -1.10 7.07 -10.96
C ASP A 137 -1.98 5.83 -11.17
N ILE A 138 -1.40 4.62 -11.15
CA ILE A 138 -2.09 3.35 -11.34
C ILE A 138 -1.90 2.45 -10.12
N MET A 139 -3.02 2.03 -9.54
CA MET A 139 -3.08 1.04 -8.48
C MET A 139 -3.71 -0.25 -8.99
N ILE A 140 -3.09 -1.39 -8.70
CA ILE A 140 -3.60 -2.72 -9.05
C ILE A 140 -4.03 -3.45 -7.78
N ILE A 141 -5.24 -3.99 -7.80
CA ILE A 141 -5.83 -4.63 -6.62
C ILE A 141 -6.16 -6.10 -6.94
N GLY A 142 -5.38 -7.00 -6.35
CA GLY A 142 -5.61 -8.44 -6.35
C GLY A 142 -6.62 -8.87 -5.28
N GLN A 143 -6.98 -10.16 -5.26
CA GLN A 143 -7.93 -10.68 -4.29
C GLN A 143 -7.28 -10.96 -2.94
N ASP A 144 -6.28 -11.83 -2.92
CA ASP A 144 -5.56 -12.30 -1.74
C ASP A 144 -4.12 -12.64 -2.12
N TRP A 145 -3.23 -12.66 -1.13
CA TRP A 145 -1.82 -12.97 -1.36
C TRP A 145 -1.58 -14.47 -1.57
N CYS A 146 -2.03 -15.29 -0.63
CA CYS A 146 -1.91 -16.74 -0.70
C CYS A 146 -2.90 -17.48 0.23
N GLY A 147 -2.98 -18.79 0.05
CA GLY A 147 -3.64 -19.71 0.99
C GLY A 147 -2.66 -20.31 1.99
N GLU A 148 -3.20 -20.76 3.12
CA GLU A 148 -2.48 -21.37 4.24
C GLU A 148 -1.51 -22.48 3.82
N ASN A 149 -1.88 -23.31 2.84
CA ASN A 149 -1.06 -24.44 2.44
C ASN A 149 0.31 -24.00 1.91
N LEU A 150 0.37 -22.88 1.17
CA LEU A 150 1.65 -22.33 0.69
C LEU A 150 2.56 -21.91 1.84
N LEU A 151 1.99 -21.36 2.93
CA LEU A 151 2.76 -20.88 4.07
C LEU A 151 3.16 -21.99 5.05
N LYS A 152 2.58 -23.20 4.92
CA LYS A 152 3.00 -24.39 5.66
C LYS A 152 4.24 -25.06 5.05
N GLU A 153 4.53 -24.79 3.78
CA GLU A 153 5.75 -25.24 3.12
C GLU A 153 7.00 -24.62 3.77
N PRO A 154 8.20 -25.18 3.53
CA PRO A 154 9.45 -24.60 4.01
C PRO A 154 9.62 -23.12 3.64
N LYS A 155 10.34 -22.38 4.49
CA LYS A 155 10.63 -20.96 4.31
C LYS A 155 11.17 -20.67 2.90
N ASN A 156 10.51 -19.77 2.18
CA ASN A 156 10.88 -19.35 0.84
C ASN A 156 11.34 -17.89 0.87
N SER A 157 12.65 -17.69 0.79
CA SER A 157 13.28 -16.36 0.83
C SER A 157 12.90 -15.49 -0.36
N SER A 158 12.75 -16.08 -1.56
CA SER A 158 12.31 -15.36 -2.76
C SER A 158 10.90 -14.79 -2.58
N LEU A 159 9.96 -15.61 -2.11
CA LEU A 159 8.59 -15.19 -1.81
C LEU A 159 8.57 -14.10 -0.73
N ARG A 160 9.35 -14.26 0.35
CA ARG A 160 9.47 -13.26 1.42
C ARG A 160 9.99 -11.92 0.91
N ASN A 161 11.05 -11.94 0.11
CA ASN A 161 11.74 -10.72 -0.34
C ASN A 161 10.95 -10.00 -1.43
N LYS A 162 10.39 -10.75 -2.39
CA LYS A 162 9.66 -10.18 -3.51
C LYS A 162 8.20 -9.88 -3.20
N GLY A 163 7.61 -10.62 -2.25
CA GLY A 163 6.17 -10.56 -1.99
C GLY A 163 5.32 -11.29 -3.03
N TYR A 164 5.92 -12.02 -3.96
CA TYR A 164 5.22 -12.83 -4.96
C TYR A 164 6.09 -13.97 -5.48
N ASP A 165 5.47 -14.95 -6.11
CA ASP A 165 6.16 -16.00 -6.87
C ASP A 165 6.14 -15.66 -8.37
N ALA A 166 7.32 -15.45 -8.95
CA ALA A 166 7.49 -15.13 -10.36
C ALA A 166 7.18 -16.29 -11.31
N SER A 167 7.09 -17.53 -10.80
CA SER A 167 6.67 -18.68 -11.60
C SER A 167 5.16 -18.67 -11.87
N TYR A 168 4.37 -17.99 -11.03
CA TYR A 168 2.91 -18.01 -11.12
C TYR A 168 2.40 -17.25 -12.35
N PRO A 169 1.49 -17.84 -13.15
CA PRO A 169 0.93 -17.20 -14.34
C PRO A 169 0.30 -15.84 -14.07
N THR A 170 -0.33 -15.65 -12.91
CA THR A 170 -0.92 -14.37 -12.50
C THR A 170 0.06 -13.20 -12.61
N ASN A 171 1.30 -13.40 -12.14
CA ASN A 171 2.31 -12.34 -12.12
C ASN A 171 2.90 -12.14 -13.53
N LYS A 172 3.24 -13.22 -14.24
CA LYS A 172 3.75 -13.12 -15.63
C LYS A 172 2.77 -12.42 -16.57
N ASN A 173 1.49 -12.75 -16.48
CA ASN A 173 0.47 -12.13 -17.31
C ASN A 173 0.21 -10.68 -16.91
N LEU A 174 0.27 -10.35 -15.60
CA LEU A 174 0.15 -8.97 -15.15
C LEU A 174 1.29 -8.11 -15.73
N ASP A 175 2.52 -8.60 -15.69
CA ASP A 175 3.70 -7.90 -16.21
C ASP A 175 3.57 -7.65 -17.72
N ASP A 176 3.16 -8.67 -18.48
CA ASP A 176 2.89 -8.56 -19.93
C ASP A 176 1.78 -7.54 -20.25
N LEU A 177 0.72 -7.50 -19.43
CA LEU A 177 -0.41 -6.60 -19.64
C LEU A 177 -0.07 -5.14 -19.29
N LEU A 178 0.70 -4.91 -18.22
CA LEU A 178 1.18 -3.58 -17.84
C LEU A 178 2.08 -3.00 -18.94
N ASP A 179 3.03 -3.78 -19.42
CA ASP A 179 3.94 -3.38 -20.50
C ASP A 179 3.18 -3.09 -21.79
N LYS A 180 2.35 -4.03 -22.27
CA LYS A 180 1.63 -3.85 -23.54
C LYS A 180 0.61 -2.73 -23.54
N ALA A 181 -0.14 -2.56 -22.45
CA ALA A 181 -1.24 -1.59 -22.43
C ALA A 181 -0.75 -0.18 -22.07
N PHE A 182 0.21 -0.08 -21.15
CA PHE A 182 0.64 1.19 -20.56
C PHE A 182 2.12 1.52 -20.81
N GLY A 183 2.96 0.55 -21.19
CA GLY A 183 4.40 0.73 -21.31
C GLY A 183 5.10 0.91 -19.97
N ILE A 184 4.56 0.31 -18.90
CA ILE A 184 5.06 0.47 -17.53
C ILE A 184 5.34 -0.88 -16.87
N GLY A 185 6.15 -0.86 -15.82
CA GLY A 185 6.40 -1.99 -14.95
C GLY A 185 5.61 -1.92 -13.64
N ARG A 186 5.74 -2.99 -12.86
CA ARG A 186 5.12 -3.09 -11.52
C ARG A 186 5.62 -2.03 -10.55
N THR A 187 6.88 -1.61 -10.69
CA THR A 187 7.53 -0.60 -9.85
C THR A 187 6.94 0.79 -10.06
N ASP A 188 6.27 1.03 -11.18
CA ASP A 188 5.55 2.28 -11.46
C ASP A 188 4.17 2.32 -10.80
N CYS A 189 3.68 1.17 -10.32
CA CYS A 189 2.35 1.00 -9.75
C CYS A 189 2.37 0.88 -8.22
N TYR A 190 1.20 1.03 -7.61
CA TYR A 190 0.93 0.51 -6.27
C TYR A 190 0.16 -0.80 -6.36
N LEU A 191 0.73 -1.90 -5.88
CA LEU A 191 0.09 -3.23 -5.88
C LEU A 191 -0.41 -3.57 -4.48
N THR A 192 -1.65 -4.04 -4.36
CA THR A 192 -2.19 -4.55 -3.08
C THR A 192 -3.22 -5.64 -3.31
N ASN A 193 -3.74 -6.23 -2.23
CA ASN A 193 -4.84 -7.19 -2.27
C ASN A 193 -6.00 -6.70 -1.41
N VAL A 194 -7.23 -6.98 -1.85
CA VAL A 194 -8.43 -6.70 -1.04
C VAL A 194 -8.35 -7.43 0.30
N PHE A 195 -7.87 -8.67 0.30
CA PHE A 195 -7.83 -9.54 1.46
C PHE A 195 -6.39 -9.67 1.99
N PRO A 196 -6.01 -8.97 3.07
CA PRO A 196 -4.66 -8.99 3.62
C PRO A 196 -4.43 -10.11 4.66
N PHE A 197 -5.37 -11.05 4.77
CA PHE A 197 -5.28 -12.21 5.65
C PHE A 197 -4.98 -13.50 4.85
N VAL A 198 -4.74 -14.59 5.58
CA VAL A 198 -4.50 -15.91 5.01
C VAL A 198 -5.76 -16.75 5.12
N LYS A 199 -6.25 -17.22 3.98
CA LYS A 199 -7.39 -18.14 3.90
C LYS A 199 -6.96 -19.59 4.09
N SER A 200 -7.84 -20.40 4.65
CA SER A 200 -7.59 -21.84 4.81
C SER A 200 -7.44 -22.55 3.45
N GLY A 201 -6.57 -23.56 3.42
CA GLY A 201 -6.33 -24.38 2.24
C GLY A 201 -5.50 -23.68 1.15
N ASN A 202 -5.88 -23.91 -0.12
CA ASN A 202 -5.10 -23.48 -1.29
C ASN A 202 -5.47 -22.07 -1.77
N ALA A 203 -4.66 -21.52 -2.68
CA ALA A 203 -4.94 -20.23 -3.35
C ALA A 203 -6.28 -20.20 -4.11
N GLY A 204 -6.87 -21.35 -4.43
CA GLY A 204 -8.20 -21.45 -5.06
C GLY A 204 -9.38 -21.36 -4.11
N THR A 205 -9.19 -21.43 -2.80
CA THR A 205 -10.28 -21.39 -1.82
C THR A 205 -11.03 -20.06 -1.91
N THR A 206 -12.37 -20.13 -1.92
CA THR A 206 -13.24 -18.96 -1.99
C THR A 206 -13.25 -18.22 -0.65
N ILE A 207 -13.00 -16.91 -0.67
CA ILE A 207 -13.20 -16.02 0.48
C ILE A 207 -14.62 -15.48 0.41
N GLY A 208 -15.39 -15.53 1.50
CA GLY A 208 -16.75 -14.97 1.55
C GLY A 208 -16.80 -13.47 1.23
N MET A 209 -17.86 -13.02 0.54
CA MET A 209 -17.97 -11.60 0.19
C MET A 209 -18.10 -10.66 1.41
N GLY A 210 -18.58 -11.16 2.55
CA GLY A 210 -18.60 -10.38 3.80
C GLY A 210 -17.19 -10.05 4.29
N ALA A 211 -16.28 -11.02 4.27
CA ALA A 211 -14.87 -10.82 4.61
C ALA A 211 -14.17 -9.90 3.61
N LEU A 212 -14.41 -10.07 2.31
CA LEU A 212 -13.85 -9.16 1.29
C LEU A 212 -14.36 -7.72 1.45
N LYS A 213 -15.66 -7.53 1.73
CA LYS A 213 -16.23 -6.21 2.01
C LYS A 213 -15.56 -5.59 3.24
N TYR A 214 -15.47 -6.34 4.34
CA TYR A 214 -14.82 -5.88 5.56
C TYR A 214 -13.39 -5.41 5.30
N CYS A 215 -12.59 -6.20 4.57
CA CYS A 215 -11.21 -5.84 4.28
C CYS A 215 -11.11 -4.65 3.32
N ALA A 216 -12.01 -4.55 2.34
CA ALA A 216 -12.09 -3.40 1.46
C ALA A 216 -12.38 -2.10 2.24
N GLU A 217 -13.30 -2.14 3.20
CA GLU A 217 -13.66 -0.98 4.04
C GLU A 217 -12.54 -0.58 5.01
N ASN A 218 -11.89 -1.57 5.63
CA ASN A 218 -10.94 -1.29 6.71
C ASN A 218 -9.51 -1.07 6.24
N TYR A 219 -9.15 -1.56 5.04
CA TYR A 219 -7.78 -1.52 4.52
C TYR A 219 -7.71 -0.95 3.12
N THR A 220 -8.27 -1.62 2.12
CA THR A 220 -8.03 -1.25 0.71
C THR A 220 -8.51 0.15 0.38
N ARG A 221 -9.68 0.56 0.89
CA ARG A 221 -10.18 1.93 0.72
C ARG A 221 -9.26 2.97 1.36
N LYS A 222 -8.70 2.69 2.54
CA LYS A 222 -7.74 3.58 3.18
C LYS A 222 -6.43 3.65 2.40
N GLU A 223 -5.96 2.54 1.84
CA GLU A 223 -4.80 2.56 0.93
C GLU A 223 -5.08 3.46 -0.29
N ILE A 224 -6.29 3.40 -0.86
CA ILE A 224 -6.71 4.28 -1.97
C ILE A 224 -6.71 5.75 -1.53
N GLU A 225 -7.26 6.05 -0.36
CA GLU A 225 -7.32 7.41 0.20
C GLU A 225 -5.92 7.97 0.52
N ILE A 226 -4.95 7.11 0.86
CA ILE A 226 -3.57 7.52 1.12
C ILE A 226 -2.79 7.71 -0.19
N VAL A 227 -2.84 6.73 -1.10
CA VAL A 227 -2.07 6.74 -2.35
C VAL A 227 -2.62 7.78 -3.33
N VAL A 228 -3.95 7.91 -3.38
CA VAL A 228 -4.72 8.76 -4.31
C VAL A 228 -4.38 8.46 -5.78
N PRO A 229 -4.51 7.20 -6.23
CA PRO A 229 -4.23 6.85 -7.62
C PRO A 229 -5.29 7.45 -8.55
N LYS A 230 -4.90 7.81 -9.78
CA LYS A 230 -5.86 8.25 -10.80
C LYS A 230 -6.70 7.09 -11.33
N ILE A 231 -6.10 5.90 -11.41
CA ILE A 231 -6.72 4.70 -11.97
C ILE A 231 -6.52 3.53 -11.02
N ILE A 232 -7.60 2.78 -10.79
CA ILE A 232 -7.57 1.51 -10.08
C ILE A 232 -8.00 0.39 -11.01
N ILE A 233 -7.22 -0.69 -11.05
CA ILE A 233 -7.55 -1.90 -11.83
C ILE A 233 -7.78 -3.06 -10.85
N CYS A 234 -9.04 -3.49 -10.73
CA CYS A 234 -9.44 -4.63 -9.92
C CYS A 234 -9.27 -5.93 -10.70
N LEU A 235 -8.37 -6.80 -10.24
CA LEU A 235 -8.14 -8.11 -10.85
C LEU A 235 -9.26 -9.09 -10.45
N GLY A 236 -10.24 -9.24 -11.33
CA GLY A 236 -11.39 -10.13 -11.15
C GLY A 236 -12.64 -9.44 -10.61
N LEU A 237 -13.78 -10.11 -10.77
CA LEU A 237 -15.08 -9.55 -10.40
C LEU A 237 -15.27 -9.38 -8.89
N ARG A 238 -14.68 -10.28 -8.08
CA ARG A 238 -14.87 -10.25 -6.61
C ARG A 238 -14.18 -9.07 -5.95
N THR A 239 -12.99 -8.69 -6.44
CA THR A 239 -12.26 -7.50 -5.95
C THR A 239 -13.04 -6.23 -6.26
N PHE A 240 -13.55 -6.13 -7.50
CA PHE A 240 -14.40 -5.02 -7.92
C PHE A 240 -15.69 -4.91 -7.09
N ILE A 241 -16.41 -6.02 -6.87
CA ILE A 241 -17.63 -6.01 -6.03
C ILE A 241 -17.31 -5.63 -4.59
N ALA A 242 -16.17 -6.06 -4.04
CA ALA A 242 -15.78 -5.70 -2.67
C ALA A 242 -15.60 -4.18 -2.53
N LEU A 243 -14.91 -3.54 -3.48
CA LEU A 243 -14.78 -2.09 -3.51
C LEU A 243 -16.12 -1.39 -3.73
N ARG A 244 -16.96 -1.85 -4.68
CA ARG A 244 -18.32 -1.30 -4.86
C ARG A 244 -19.07 -1.24 -3.54
N ARG A 245 -19.03 -2.34 -2.78
CA ARG A 245 -19.70 -2.42 -1.47
C ARG A 245 -19.08 -1.50 -0.42
N ALA A 246 -17.76 -1.34 -0.41
CA ALA A 246 -17.06 -0.40 0.48
C ALA A 246 -17.38 1.08 0.16
N TYR A 247 -17.74 1.38 -1.08
CA TYR A 247 -18.25 2.68 -1.51
C TYR A 247 -19.80 2.76 -1.46
N SER A 248 -20.48 1.78 -0.85
CA SER A 248 -21.95 1.72 -0.76
C SER A 248 -22.67 1.78 -2.12
N ILE A 249 -22.01 1.34 -3.19
CA ILE A 249 -22.59 1.29 -4.53
C ILE A 249 -23.39 -0.02 -4.69
N PRO A 250 -24.70 0.07 -5.00
CA PRO A 250 -25.55 -1.11 -5.07
C PRO A 250 -25.25 -2.01 -6.28
N GLY A 251 -25.79 -3.22 -6.23
CA GLY A 251 -25.74 -4.18 -7.33
C GLY A 251 -24.54 -5.13 -7.32
N THR A 252 -24.72 -6.29 -7.96
CA THR A 252 -23.68 -7.32 -8.11
C THR A 252 -23.57 -7.65 -9.60
N PRO A 253 -22.84 -6.82 -10.37
CA PRO A 253 -22.79 -6.96 -11.83
C PRO A 253 -22.15 -8.28 -12.23
N ARG A 254 -22.43 -8.71 -13.47
CA ARG A 254 -21.66 -9.77 -14.13
C ARG A 254 -20.33 -9.20 -14.62
N LEU A 255 -19.35 -10.06 -14.94
CA LEU A 255 -18.01 -9.62 -15.34
C LEU A 255 -18.03 -8.67 -16.55
N ASN A 256 -18.80 -8.97 -17.59
CA ASN A 256 -18.90 -8.10 -18.77
C ASN A 256 -19.49 -6.71 -18.43
N GLU A 257 -20.50 -6.67 -17.56
CA GLU A 257 -21.09 -5.41 -17.09
C GLU A 257 -20.05 -4.62 -16.28
N ALA A 258 -19.32 -5.27 -15.39
CA ALA A 258 -18.29 -4.64 -14.56
C ALA A 258 -17.11 -4.11 -15.38
N ILE A 259 -16.68 -4.82 -16.44
CA ILE A 259 -15.62 -4.35 -17.36
C ILE A 259 -16.07 -3.09 -18.11
N ASN A 260 -17.35 -3.03 -18.49
CA ASN A 260 -17.88 -1.92 -19.28
C ASN A 260 -18.31 -0.71 -18.43
N ASN A 261 -18.42 -0.86 -17.11
CA ASN A 261 -18.89 0.20 -16.20
C ASN A 261 -17.90 0.38 -15.05
N SER A 262 -17.08 1.43 -15.13
CA SER A 262 -16.22 1.86 -14.04
C SER A 262 -17.02 2.48 -12.89
N ILE A 263 -16.38 2.56 -11.72
CA ILE A 263 -16.81 3.43 -10.63
C ILE A 263 -15.99 4.71 -10.75
N GLU A 264 -16.67 5.85 -10.76
CA GLU A 264 -16.01 7.16 -10.73
C GLU A 264 -16.10 7.74 -9.33
N THR A 265 -14.97 8.26 -8.85
CA THR A 265 -14.88 9.12 -7.66
C THR A 265 -14.29 10.46 -8.10
N GLU A 266 -14.18 11.43 -7.20
CA GLU A 266 -13.65 12.77 -7.55
C GLU A 266 -12.23 12.72 -8.14
N GLN A 267 -11.40 11.78 -7.71
CA GLN A 267 -9.97 11.72 -8.07
C GLN A 267 -9.56 10.42 -8.78
N THR A 268 -10.43 9.41 -8.76
CA THR A 268 -10.06 8.05 -9.17
C THR A 268 -11.15 7.36 -9.98
N SER A 269 -10.75 6.74 -11.08
CA SER A 269 -11.58 5.81 -11.85
C SER A 269 -11.22 4.35 -11.52
N ILE A 270 -12.21 3.54 -11.13
CA ILE A 270 -12.03 2.14 -10.73
C ILE A 270 -12.61 1.22 -11.80
N TYR A 271 -11.74 0.39 -12.37
CA TYR A 271 -12.08 -0.55 -13.44
C TYR A 271 -12.06 -1.99 -12.95
N CYS A 272 -12.94 -2.82 -13.51
CA CYS A 272 -12.86 -4.27 -13.37
C CYS A 272 -12.20 -4.88 -14.61
N VAL A 273 -11.33 -5.87 -14.40
CA VAL A 273 -10.81 -6.73 -15.48
C VAL A 273 -10.95 -8.20 -15.09
N ALA A 274 -10.81 -9.10 -16.05
CA ALA A 274 -10.64 -10.52 -15.73
C ALA A 274 -9.35 -10.71 -14.91
N HIS A 275 -9.38 -11.70 -14.00
CA HIS A 275 -8.21 -12.04 -13.19
C HIS A 275 -7.06 -12.54 -14.09
N THR A 276 -5.82 -12.15 -13.81
CA THR A 276 -4.66 -12.44 -14.69
C THR A 276 -4.09 -13.85 -14.53
N GLY A 277 -4.56 -14.62 -13.55
CA GLY A 277 -4.28 -16.06 -13.44
C GLY A 277 -4.91 -16.88 -14.58
N SER A 278 -4.41 -18.10 -14.79
CA SER A 278 -4.75 -18.93 -15.96
C SER A 278 -6.26 -19.08 -16.22
N ARG A 279 -7.07 -19.30 -15.18
CA ARG A 279 -8.52 -19.44 -15.32
C ARG A 279 -9.19 -18.17 -15.83
N GLY A 280 -8.77 -16.99 -15.37
CA GLY A 280 -9.34 -15.72 -15.82
C GLY A 280 -8.95 -15.41 -17.26
N MET A 281 -7.69 -15.63 -17.61
CA MET A 281 -7.18 -15.50 -18.99
C MET A 281 -7.91 -16.43 -19.96
N ASN A 282 -8.17 -17.68 -19.56
CA ASN A 282 -8.85 -18.64 -20.41
C ASN A 282 -10.35 -18.35 -20.53
N ASN A 283 -11.02 -18.04 -19.42
CA ASN A 283 -12.47 -17.78 -19.42
C ASN A 283 -12.85 -16.50 -20.17
N ARG A 284 -11.99 -15.48 -20.12
CA ARG A 284 -12.18 -14.23 -20.88
C ARG A 284 -11.58 -14.32 -22.28
N SER A 285 -10.69 -15.27 -22.56
CA SER A 285 -9.76 -15.30 -23.70
C SER A 285 -8.70 -14.20 -23.65
N ARG A 286 -7.46 -14.54 -24.04
CA ARG A 286 -6.32 -13.62 -24.04
C ARG A 286 -6.60 -12.35 -24.84
N PHE A 287 -7.21 -12.49 -26.02
CA PHE A 287 -7.56 -11.37 -26.89
C PHE A 287 -8.50 -10.37 -26.21
N GLN A 288 -9.56 -10.85 -25.54
CA GLN A 288 -10.47 -9.93 -24.86
C GLN A 288 -9.80 -9.30 -23.64
N VAL A 289 -8.95 -10.02 -22.89
CA VAL A 289 -8.20 -9.42 -21.77
C VAL A 289 -7.30 -8.30 -22.25
N GLU A 290 -6.49 -8.53 -23.29
CA GLU A 290 -5.60 -7.51 -23.86
C GLU A 290 -6.41 -6.29 -24.35
N ARG A 291 -7.57 -6.52 -24.98
CA ARG A 291 -8.48 -5.44 -25.40
C ARG A 291 -9.07 -4.67 -24.21
N ASP A 292 -9.48 -5.35 -23.15
CA ASP A 292 -10.05 -4.73 -21.95
C ASP A 292 -9.00 -3.79 -21.31
N TRP A 293 -7.74 -4.22 -21.23
CA TRP A 293 -6.62 -3.40 -20.72
C TRP A 293 -6.28 -2.22 -21.65
N ALA A 294 -6.21 -2.45 -22.96
CA ALA A 294 -5.96 -1.39 -23.95
C ALA A 294 -7.05 -0.30 -23.91
N ASN A 295 -8.31 -0.69 -23.69
CA ASN A 295 -9.42 0.25 -23.56
C ASN A 295 -9.27 1.14 -22.32
N ILE A 296 -8.83 0.58 -21.18
CA ILE A 296 -8.54 1.38 -19.98
C ILE A 296 -7.41 2.36 -20.30
N ALA A 297 -6.28 1.89 -20.82
CA ALA A 297 -5.14 2.75 -21.17
C ALA A 297 -5.50 3.88 -22.17
N ALA A 298 -6.41 3.61 -23.11
CA ALA A 298 -6.90 4.63 -24.03
C ALA A 298 -7.75 5.72 -23.33
N LYS A 299 -8.57 5.35 -22.34
CA LYS A 299 -9.34 6.31 -21.53
C LYS A 299 -8.41 7.18 -20.67
N CYS A 300 -7.36 6.59 -20.10
CA CYS A 300 -6.37 7.29 -19.28
C CYS A 300 -5.66 8.39 -20.09
N ARG A 301 -5.22 8.08 -21.31
CA ARG A 301 -4.52 9.04 -22.19
C ARG A 301 -5.38 10.22 -22.65
N ARG A 302 -6.71 10.08 -22.67
CA ARG A 302 -7.64 11.15 -23.06
C ARG A 302 -8.00 12.10 -21.92
N SER A 303 -7.66 11.72 -20.68
CA SER A 303 -7.99 12.45 -19.46
C SER A 303 -6.80 13.23 -18.89
N GLN A 304 -5.65 13.16 -19.59
CA GLN A 304 -4.42 13.94 -19.33
C GLN A 304 -4.37 15.13 -20.29
#